data_AF-A0A0P0WEK5-F1
#
_entry.id   AF-A0A0P0WEK5-F1
#
_cell.length_a   1.000
_cell.length_b   1.000
_cell.length_c   1.000
_cell.angle_alpha   90.00
_cell.angle_beta   90.00
_cell.angle_gamma   90.00
#
_symmetry.space_group_name_H-M   'P 1'
#
loop_
_entity.id
_entity.type
_entity.pdbx_description
1 polymer ?
#
loop_
_entity_poly.entity_id
_entity_poly.type
_entity_poly.pdbx_seq_one_letter_code
_entity_poly.pdbx_strand_id
1 'polypeptide(L)'
;VLRCLVKIYQTLPHPDYLSICQCLMFLGEPETVANILDKLLSGSKDDALLAYQIAFDLVENENQAFLLNVRNRLASQTPESNPDSGSALPDDQAANAGTGSTEPAGDVQMRDDTATPNGSSHTVDPNEVARADRLAKIKGILSGETSIQLTLQFLYSHNRSDLLILKTIKQAVEMRNSVCHSATICTNAIMHAGTTVDTFLRENLEWLSRATNWAKFSATAGLGVIHRGHLQQGRALMAPYLPQSGAVGGGSPYSEGGALYALGLIHANHGEGIKQFLRESLRNTSAEVIQHGACLGLGLAALGTADE
;
A
#
# COMPACT_ATOMS: atom_id res chain seq x y z
N VAL A 1 -27.22 -8.17 22.65
CA VAL A 1 -27.89 -6.98 22.07
C VAL A 1 -27.62 -6.85 20.57
N LEU A 2 -26.36 -6.78 20.11
CA LEU A 2 -26.02 -6.60 18.69
C LEU A 2 -26.67 -7.63 17.74
N ARG A 3 -26.68 -8.93 18.08
CA ARG A 3 -27.39 -9.95 17.27
C ARG A 3 -28.90 -9.68 17.12
N CYS A 4 -29.52 -9.04 18.11
CA CYS A 4 -30.93 -8.66 18.03
C CYS A 4 -31.10 -7.47 17.07
N LEU A 5 -30.22 -6.47 17.15
CA LEU A 5 -30.21 -5.32 16.23
C LEU A 5 -30.01 -5.78 14.78
N VAL A 6 -29.06 -6.69 14.51
CA VAL A 6 -28.86 -7.26 13.17
C VAL A 6 -30.14 -7.88 12.63
N LYS A 7 -30.87 -8.66 13.44
CA LYS A 7 -32.15 -9.26 13.04
C LYS A 7 -33.20 -8.18 12.74
N ILE A 8 -33.30 -7.16 13.58
CA ILE A 8 -34.26 -6.05 13.37
C ILE A 8 -33.93 -5.30 12.08
N TYR A 9 -32.67 -4.93 11.85
CA TYR A 9 -32.26 -4.23 10.64
C TYR A 9 -32.49 -5.05 9.37
N GLN A 10 -32.32 -6.37 9.42
CA GLN A 10 -32.62 -7.26 8.30
C GLN A 10 -34.12 -7.36 7.99
N THR A 11 -35.00 -7.10 8.95
CA THR A 11 -36.47 -7.12 8.75
C THR A 11 -37.03 -5.82 8.16
N LEU A 12 -36.22 -4.77 8.03
CA LEU A 12 -36.66 -3.50 7.47
C LEU A 12 -36.89 -3.61 5.96
N PRO A 13 -37.83 -2.80 5.38
CA PRO A 13 -38.09 -2.77 3.94
C PRO A 13 -36.84 -2.46 3.11
N HIS A 14 -35.97 -1.61 3.63
CA HIS A 14 -34.61 -1.37 3.16
C HIS A 14 -33.64 -1.77 4.28
N PRO A 15 -32.98 -2.94 4.17
CA PRO A 15 -32.00 -3.33 5.18
C PRO A 15 -30.89 -2.30 5.29
N ASP A 16 -30.66 -1.80 6.50
CA ASP A 16 -29.53 -0.91 6.79
C ASP A 16 -28.23 -1.73 6.82
N TYR A 17 -27.68 -1.99 5.63
CA TYR A 17 -26.47 -2.79 5.47
C TYR A 17 -25.26 -2.17 6.17
N LEU A 18 -25.22 -0.85 6.36
CA LEU A 18 -24.15 -0.17 7.08
C LEU A 18 -24.17 -0.55 8.56
N SER A 19 -25.30 -0.32 9.24
CA SER A 19 -25.45 -0.67 10.65
C SER A 19 -25.31 -2.18 10.89
N ILE A 20 -25.79 -3.00 9.95
CA ILE A 20 -25.63 -4.46 10.00
C ILE A 20 -24.14 -4.83 9.95
N CYS A 21 -23.38 -4.32 8.98
CA CYS A 21 -21.97 -4.64 8.83
C CYS A 21 -21.12 -4.16 10.02
N GLN A 22 -21.42 -2.98 10.59
CA GLN A 22 -20.78 -2.52 11.83
C GLN A 22 -21.08 -3.46 13.01
N CYS A 23 -22.34 -3.86 13.19
CA CYS A 23 -22.69 -4.82 14.24
C CYS A 23 -21.99 -6.17 14.03
N LEU A 24 -21.93 -6.67 12.79
CA LEU A 24 -21.27 -7.94 12.45
C LEU A 24 -19.75 -7.88 12.67
N MET A 25 -19.13 -6.72 12.42
CA MET A 25 -17.72 -6.49 12.73
C MET A 25 -17.45 -6.64 14.23
N PHE A 26 -18.25 -6.00 15.09
CA PHE A 26 -18.14 -6.16 16.56
C PHE A 26 -18.48 -7.57 17.04
N LEU A 27 -19.29 -8.33 16.29
CA LEU A 27 -19.61 -9.72 16.57
C LEU A 27 -18.53 -10.70 16.06
N GLY A 28 -17.55 -10.25 15.28
CA GLY A 28 -16.53 -11.10 14.71
C GLY A 28 -17.05 -12.04 13.61
N GLU A 29 -18.03 -11.60 12.82
CA GLU A 29 -18.65 -12.40 11.75
C GLU A 29 -18.25 -11.92 10.34
N PRO A 30 -16.98 -12.09 9.90
CA PRO A 30 -16.53 -11.61 8.59
C PRO A 30 -17.16 -12.37 7.42
N GLU A 31 -17.67 -13.58 7.66
CA GLU A 31 -18.37 -14.43 6.68
C GLU A 31 -19.65 -13.76 6.21
N THR A 32 -20.47 -13.32 7.16
CA THR A 32 -21.73 -12.66 6.91
C THR A 32 -21.51 -11.33 6.19
N VAL A 33 -20.47 -10.57 6.56
CA VAL A 33 -20.11 -9.32 5.88
C VAL A 33 -19.66 -9.57 4.44
N ALA A 34 -18.79 -10.55 4.19
CA ALA A 34 -18.37 -10.90 2.84
C ALA A 34 -19.56 -11.27 1.93
N ASN A 35 -20.52 -12.04 2.45
CA ASN A 35 -21.72 -12.42 1.70
C ASN A 35 -22.65 -11.22 1.42
N ILE A 36 -22.78 -10.28 2.36
CA ILE A 36 -23.53 -9.04 2.15
C ILE A 36 -22.87 -8.21 1.05
N LEU A 37 -21.54 -8.04 1.11
CA LEU A 37 -20.79 -7.30 0.10
C LEU A 37 -20.92 -7.96 -1.28
N ASP A 38 -20.76 -9.28 -1.39
CA ASP A 38 -20.91 -9.99 -2.67
C ASP A 38 -22.33 -9.86 -3.26
N LYS A 39 -23.35 -9.93 -2.40
CA LYS A 39 -24.74 -9.69 -2.80
C LYS A 39 -24.94 -8.28 -3.36
N LEU A 40 -24.37 -7.26 -2.69
CA LEU A 40 -24.47 -5.86 -3.12
C LEU A 40 -23.70 -5.60 -4.43
N LEU A 41 -22.53 -6.23 -4.61
CA LEU A 41 -21.72 -6.11 -5.83
C LEU A 41 -22.42 -6.71 -7.06
N SER A 42 -23.19 -7.77 -6.85
CA SER A 42 -24.02 -8.43 -7.87
C SER A 42 -25.32 -7.68 -8.19
N GLY A 43 -25.64 -6.64 -7.41
CA GLY A 43 -26.84 -5.83 -7.58
C GLY A 43 -26.68 -4.70 -8.59
N SER A 44 -27.51 -3.67 -8.40
CA SER A 44 -27.50 -2.45 -9.18
C SER A 44 -26.20 -1.65 -9.01
N LYS A 45 -26.04 -0.58 -9.78
CA LYS A 45 -24.92 0.35 -9.60
C LYS A 45 -24.95 1.00 -8.21
N ASP A 46 -26.13 1.30 -7.69
CA ASP A 46 -26.30 1.93 -6.38
C ASP A 46 -25.97 0.94 -5.25
N ASP A 47 -26.33 -0.34 -5.41
CA ASP A 47 -25.94 -1.39 -4.47
C ASP A 47 -24.41 -1.55 -4.42
N ALA A 48 -23.75 -1.51 -5.58
CA ALA A 48 -22.28 -1.56 -5.64
C ALA A 48 -21.61 -0.35 -4.97
N LEU A 49 -22.19 0.85 -5.11
CA LEU A 49 -21.70 2.05 -4.42
C LEU A 49 -21.88 1.92 -2.90
N LEU A 50 -23.02 1.39 -2.44
CA LEU A 50 -23.24 1.11 -1.03
C LEU A 50 -22.23 0.09 -0.49
N ALA A 51 -21.88 -0.94 -1.28
CA ALA A 51 -20.84 -1.90 -0.91
C ALA A 51 -19.47 -1.22 -0.70
N TYR A 52 -19.12 -0.25 -1.56
CA TYR A 52 -17.87 0.51 -1.39
C TYR A 52 -17.90 1.44 -0.17
N GLN A 53 -19.03 2.10 0.10
CA GLN A 53 -19.18 2.92 1.31
C GLN A 53 -18.96 2.08 2.56
N ILE A 54 -19.64 0.93 2.65
CA ILE A 54 -19.44 -0.03 3.75
C ILE A 54 -17.97 -0.46 3.84
N ALA A 55 -17.31 -0.73 2.72
CA ALA A 55 -15.90 -1.11 2.72
C ALA A 55 -15.00 0.00 3.27
N PHE A 56 -15.23 1.27 2.90
CA PHE A 56 -14.51 2.41 3.48
C PHE A 56 -14.76 2.53 4.98
N ASP A 57 -16.02 2.45 5.43
CA ASP A 57 -16.38 2.54 6.84
C ASP A 57 -15.76 1.40 7.66
N LEU A 58 -15.68 0.18 7.11
CA LEU A 58 -15.00 -0.94 7.75
C LEU A 58 -13.49 -0.69 7.89
N VAL A 59 -12.85 -0.07 6.90
CA VAL A 59 -11.42 0.26 6.93
C VAL A 59 -11.10 1.30 7.99
N GLU A 60 -11.99 2.26 8.22
CA GLU A 60 -11.84 3.29 9.27
C GLU A 60 -11.78 2.71 10.69
N ASN A 61 -12.30 1.49 10.91
CA ASN A 61 -12.22 0.82 12.21
C ASN A 61 -10.84 0.19 12.49
N GLU A 62 -9.91 0.24 11.53
CA GLU A 62 -8.51 -0.25 11.64
C GLU A 62 -8.32 -1.70 12.11
N ASN A 63 -9.37 -2.53 12.09
CA ASN A 63 -9.30 -3.95 12.43
C ASN A 63 -8.77 -4.77 11.25
N GLN A 64 -7.45 -4.77 11.06
CA GLN A 64 -6.81 -5.43 9.92
C GLN A 64 -7.10 -6.93 9.87
N ALA A 65 -7.05 -7.63 11.00
CA ALA A 65 -7.40 -9.04 11.05
C ALA A 65 -8.80 -9.33 10.50
N PHE A 66 -9.79 -8.51 10.85
CA PHE A 66 -11.16 -8.64 10.31
C PHE A 66 -11.20 -8.34 8.81
N LEU A 67 -10.60 -7.23 8.37
CA LEU A 67 -10.59 -6.81 6.96
C LEU A 67 -9.94 -7.84 6.04
N LEU A 68 -8.79 -8.40 6.46
CA LEU A 68 -8.09 -9.46 5.73
C LEU A 68 -8.97 -10.71 5.59
N ASN A 69 -9.70 -11.09 6.64
CA ASN A 69 -10.64 -12.21 6.58
C ASN A 69 -11.80 -11.95 5.61
N VAL A 70 -12.38 -10.75 5.60
CA VAL A 70 -13.43 -10.36 4.63
C VAL A 70 -12.88 -10.40 3.20
N ARG A 71 -11.70 -9.80 2.96
CA ARG A 71 -11.01 -9.77 1.67
C ARG A 71 -10.76 -11.17 1.11
N ASN A 72 -10.19 -12.06 1.94
CA ASN A 72 -9.82 -13.41 1.52
C ASN A 72 -11.07 -14.25 1.16
N ARG A 73 -12.18 -14.05 1.88
CA ARG A 73 -13.46 -14.73 1.58
C ARG A 73 -14.09 -14.26 0.28
N LEU A 74 -14.01 -12.96 -0.03
CA LEU A 74 -14.41 -12.42 -1.33
C LEU A 74 -13.55 -12.95 -2.49
N ALA A 75 -12.33 -13.44 -2.23
CA ALA A 75 -11.52 -14.10 -3.26
C ALA A 75 -11.97 -15.54 -3.53
N SER A 76 -12.27 -16.31 -2.49
CA SER A 76 -12.69 -17.72 -2.60
C SER A 76 -14.03 -17.95 -3.30
N GLN A 77 -14.86 -16.91 -3.47
CA GLN A 77 -16.13 -16.99 -4.21
C GLN A 77 -15.95 -16.80 -5.74
N THR A 78 -14.71 -16.67 -6.21
CA THR A 78 -14.41 -16.71 -7.64
C THR A 78 -14.31 -18.19 -8.04
N PRO A 79 -15.05 -18.69 -9.05
CA PRO A 79 -14.79 -20.01 -9.59
C PRO A 79 -13.36 -20.05 -10.12
N GLU A 80 -12.48 -20.76 -9.42
CA GLU A 80 -11.13 -21.06 -9.90
C GLU A 80 -11.26 -21.80 -11.23
N SER A 81 -10.77 -21.15 -12.29
CA SER A 81 -10.54 -21.77 -13.58
C SER A 81 -9.63 -22.98 -13.35
N ASN A 82 -10.18 -24.18 -13.55
CA ASN A 82 -9.47 -25.46 -13.39
C ASN A 82 -8.09 -25.41 -14.08
N PRO A 83 -7.01 -25.82 -13.39
CA PRO A 83 -5.73 -26.06 -14.02
C PRO A 83 -5.76 -27.49 -14.57
N ASP A 84 -5.97 -27.67 -15.86
CA ASP A 84 -5.51 -28.86 -16.59
C ASP A 84 -5.74 -28.69 -18.09
N SER A 85 -4.67 -28.31 -18.78
CA SER A 85 -4.31 -28.83 -20.11
C SER A 85 -2.97 -28.24 -20.49
N GLY A 86 -1.91 -28.97 -20.15
CA GLY A 86 -0.63 -28.79 -20.79
C GLY A 86 -0.75 -29.09 -22.28
N SER A 87 -0.10 -28.26 -23.09
CA SER A 87 0.66 -28.77 -24.21
C SER A 87 1.76 -27.77 -24.56
N ALA A 88 2.89 -28.35 -24.93
CA ALA A 88 4.19 -27.73 -25.11
C ALA A 88 4.26 -26.78 -26.33
N LEU A 89 5.25 -25.87 -26.28
CA LEU A 89 6.21 -25.46 -27.33
C LEU A 89 5.71 -25.31 -28.80
N PRO A 90 6.17 -24.29 -29.54
CA PRO A 90 7.62 -24.09 -29.71
C PRO A 90 8.15 -22.66 -29.74
N ASP A 91 9.41 -22.56 -29.33
CA ASP A 91 10.38 -21.57 -29.76
C ASP A 91 10.41 -21.47 -31.29
N ASP A 92 10.38 -20.24 -31.82
CA ASP A 92 11.20 -19.93 -32.98
C ASP A 92 11.69 -18.49 -32.98
N GLN A 93 12.93 -18.37 -33.41
CA GLN A 93 13.79 -17.20 -33.43
C GLN A 93 13.33 -16.19 -34.49
N ALA A 94 13.55 -14.89 -34.23
CA ALA A 94 14.43 -14.05 -35.07
C ALA A 94 14.28 -12.56 -34.74
N ALA A 95 15.42 -11.95 -34.47
CA ALA A 95 15.62 -10.51 -34.42
C ALA A 95 15.41 -9.87 -35.80
N ASN A 96 14.88 -8.65 -35.85
CA ASN A 96 15.60 -7.55 -36.48
C ASN A 96 15.07 -6.18 -36.05
N ALA A 97 16.03 -5.27 -35.90
CA ALA A 97 15.86 -3.86 -35.61
C ALA A 97 15.59 -3.04 -36.89
N GLY A 98 15.12 -1.80 -36.72
CA GLY A 98 15.41 -0.73 -37.67
C GLY A 98 14.21 0.10 -38.18
N THR A 99 13.90 1.15 -37.42
CA THR A 99 13.69 2.55 -37.87
C THR A 99 13.39 2.86 -39.35
N GLY A 100 12.39 3.74 -39.57
CA GLY A 100 12.54 4.84 -40.53
C GLY A 100 11.35 5.15 -41.45
N SER A 101 10.47 6.02 -40.96
CA SER A 101 9.90 7.21 -41.65
C SER A 101 9.17 7.13 -43.01
N THR A 102 8.04 7.86 -43.00
CA THR A 102 7.41 8.69 -44.06
C THR A 102 6.43 8.06 -45.06
N GLU A 103 5.16 8.45 -44.86
CA GLU A 103 4.10 8.82 -45.84
C GLU A 103 4.56 9.18 -47.27
N PRO A 104 3.72 9.04 -48.34
CA PRO A 104 2.33 9.52 -48.36
C PRO A 104 1.27 8.77 -49.22
N ALA A 105 0.02 9.14 -48.95
CA ALA A 105 -1.19 9.27 -49.78
C ALA A 105 -1.30 8.58 -51.16
N GLY A 106 -2.44 7.90 -51.39
CA GLY A 106 -2.92 7.53 -52.73
C GLY A 106 -4.04 6.47 -52.78
N ASP A 107 -5.25 6.89 -52.44
CA ASP A 107 -6.55 6.65 -53.14
C ASP A 107 -6.89 5.33 -53.92
N VAL A 108 -8.15 4.90 -53.67
CA VAL A 108 -9.13 4.13 -54.49
C VAL A 108 -9.16 2.57 -54.53
N GLN A 109 -10.31 2.07 -54.05
CA GLN A 109 -11.19 1.00 -54.61
C GLN A 109 -11.03 -0.50 -54.22
N MET A 110 -11.98 -0.90 -53.35
CA MET A 110 -12.92 -2.03 -53.49
C MET A 110 -12.39 -3.36 -54.08
N ARG A 111 -12.25 -4.38 -53.22
CA ARG A 111 -12.79 -5.73 -53.48
C ARG A 111 -12.98 -6.49 -52.17
N ASP A 112 -14.21 -6.96 -52.03
CA ASP A 112 -14.75 -7.87 -51.03
C ASP A 112 -14.26 -9.28 -51.38
N ASP A 113 -13.43 -9.88 -50.53
CA ASP A 113 -13.21 -11.33 -50.54
C ASP A 113 -13.25 -11.84 -49.10
N THR A 114 -14.26 -12.66 -48.91
CA THR A 114 -14.71 -13.29 -47.69
C THR A 114 -13.70 -14.36 -47.25
N ALA A 115 -13.05 -14.16 -46.11
CA ALA A 115 -12.40 -15.23 -45.38
C ALA A 115 -12.54 -14.96 -43.88
N THR A 116 -13.65 -15.41 -43.31
CA THR A 116 -13.85 -15.47 -41.85
C THR A 116 -12.90 -16.51 -41.25
N PRO A 117 -11.90 -16.15 -40.44
CA PRO A 117 -11.25 -17.10 -39.58
C PRO A 117 -12.15 -17.29 -38.36
N ASN A 118 -12.41 -18.55 -38.01
CA ASN A 118 -12.95 -18.97 -36.72
C ASN A 118 -12.02 -18.47 -35.59
N GLY A 119 -12.17 -17.21 -35.19
CA GLY A 119 -11.77 -16.74 -33.89
C GLY A 119 -12.96 -16.95 -32.98
N SER A 120 -12.87 -17.96 -32.11
CA SER A 120 -13.69 -18.07 -30.91
C SER A 120 -13.47 -16.82 -30.06
N SER A 121 -14.15 -15.74 -30.45
CA SER A 121 -14.38 -14.57 -29.65
C SER A 121 -15.21 -15.05 -28.47
N HIS A 122 -14.53 -15.40 -27.38
CA HIS A 122 -15.15 -15.39 -26.07
C HIS A 122 -15.61 -13.96 -25.84
N THR A 123 -16.85 -13.67 -26.25
CA THR A 123 -17.55 -12.45 -25.87
C THR A 123 -17.77 -12.56 -24.37
N VAL A 124 -16.81 -12.09 -23.58
CA VAL A 124 -16.97 -11.96 -22.13
C VAL A 124 -18.21 -11.12 -21.91
N ASP A 125 -19.18 -11.64 -21.15
CA ASP A 125 -20.44 -10.95 -20.90
C ASP A 125 -20.13 -9.59 -20.22
N PRO A 126 -20.64 -8.45 -20.74
CA PRO A 126 -20.40 -7.14 -20.14
C PRO A 126 -20.71 -7.07 -18.65
N ASN A 127 -21.66 -7.88 -18.17
CA ASN A 127 -21.99 -7.95 -16.75
C ASN A 127 -20.91 -8.64 -15.92
N GLU A 128 -20.26 -9.68 -16.46
CA GLU A 128 -19.14 -10.36 -15.78
C GLU A 128 -17.93 -9.43 -15.68
N VAL A 129 -17.62 -8.68 -16.74
CA VAL A 129 -16.55 -7.67 -16.72
C VAL A 129 -16.82 -6.59 -15.68
N ALA A 130 -18.05 -6.06 -15.63
CA ALA A 130 -18.44 -5.06 -14.66
C ALA A 130 -18.37 -5.59 -13.22
N ARG A 131 -18.79 -6.83 -12.97
CA ARG A 131 -18.69 -7.48 -11.65
C ARG A 131 -17.23 -7.70 -11.26
N ALA A 132 -16.38 -8.15 -12.18
CA ALA A 132 -14.96 -8.34 -11.94
C ALA A 132 -14.25 -7.02 -11.57
N ASP A 133 -14.55 -5.93 -12.28
CA ASP A 133 -14.05 -4.58 -11.95
C ASP A 133 -14.53 -4.12 -10.58
N ARG A 134 -15.82 -4.33 -10.26
CA ARG A 134 -16.36 -3.99 -8.94
C ARG A 134 -15.68 -4.77 -7.82
N LEU A 135 -15.43 -6.06 -8.04
CA LEU A 135 -14.74 -6.93 -7.09
C LEU A 135 -13.26 -6.51 -6.91
N ALA A 136 -12.58 -6.09 -7.97
CA ALA A 136 -11.22 -5.58 -7.87
C ALA A 136 -11.17 -4.29 -7.04
N LYS A 137 -12.09 -3.35 -7.28
CA LYS A 137 -12.19 -2.08 -6.54
C LYS A 137 -12.44 -2.29 -5.05
N ILE A 138 -13.43 -3.12 -4.68
CA ILE A 138 -13.72 -3.35 -3.27
C ILE A 138 -12.56 -4.04 -2.55
N LYS A 139 -11.85 -4.95 -3.23
CA LYS A 139 -10.64 -5.60 -2.67
C LYS A 139 -9.54 -4.57 -2.40
N GLY A 140 -9.33 -3.62 -3.31
CA GLY A 140 -8.39 -2.52 -3.11
C GLY A 140 -8.79 -1.51 -2.02
N ILE A 141 -10.10 -1.40 -1.70
CA ILE A 141 -10.57 -0.62 -0.56
C ILE A 141 -10.34 -1.39 0.73
N LEU A 142 -10.79 -2.65 0.80
CA LEU A 142 -10.65 -3.51 1.98
C LEU A 142 -9.19 -3.83 2.33
N SER A 143 -8.27 -3.78 1.37
CA SER A 143 -6.83 -3.87 1.64
C SER A 143 -6.26 -2.61 2.30
N GLY A 144 -7.03 -1.52 2.38
CA GLY A 144 -6.58 -0.21 2.86
C GLY A 144 -5.76 0.59 1.85
N GLU A 145 -5.27 -0.03 0.78
CA GLU A 145 -4.38 0.60 -0.21
C GLU A 145 -5.03 1.82 -0.87
N THR A 146 -6.32 1.71 -1.24
CA THR A 146 -7.05 2.83 -1.86
C THR A 146 -7.16 4.00 -0.90
N SER A 147 -7.55 3.75 0.35
CA SER A 147 -7.67 4.80 1.38
C SER A 147 -6.33 5.48 1.62
N ILE A 148 -5.25 4.71 1.76
CA ILE A 148 -3.88 5.23 1.94
C ILE A 148 -3.47 6.09 0.75
N GLN A 149 -3.70 5.64 -0.47
CA GLN A 149 -3.33 6.39 -1.67
C GLN A 149 -4.08 7.72 -1.76
N LEU A 150 -5.38 7.73 -1.47
CA LEU A 150 -6.19 8.93 -1.43
C LEU A 150 -5.71 9.90 -0.33
N THR A 151 -5.41 9.39 0.87
CA THR A 151 -4.85 10.20 1.96
C THR A 151 -3.50 10.78 1.58
N LEU A 152 -2.59 10.00 0.99
CA LEU A 152 -1.29 10.48 0.51
C LEU A 152 -1.45 11.60 -0.52
N GLN A 153 -2.32 11.41 -1.51
CA GLN A 153 -2.57 12.43 -2.53
C GLN A 153 -3.15 13.70 -1.92
N PHE A 154 -4.06 13.57 -0.97
CA PHE A 154 -4.63 14.70 -0.24
C PHE A 154 -3.54 15.45 0.54
N LEU A 155 -2.74 14.75 1.34
CA LEU A 155 -1.69 15.35 2.16
C LEU A 155 -0.59 15.99 1.31
N TYR A 156 -0.20 15.36 0.19
CA TYR A 156 0.76 15.94 -0.75
C TYR A 156 0.21 17.22 -1.40
N SER A 157 -1.02 17.18 -1.93
CA SER A 157 -1.63 18.33 -2.61
C SER A 157 -1.97 19.49 -1.69
N HIS A 158 -2.26 19.21 -0.41
CA HIS A 158 -2.58 20.21 0.60
C HIS A 158 -1.43 20.47 1.57
N ASN A 159 -0.20 20.08 1.22
CA ASN A 159 0.98 20.38 2.02
C ASN A 159 1.27 21.88 2.00
N ARG A 160 1.02 22.56 3.14
CA ARG A 160 1.32 23.99 3.35
C ARG A 160 2.55 24.21 4.22
N SER A 161 3.37 23.19 4.42
CA SER A 161 4.56 23.28 5.26
C SER A 161 5.58 24.23 4.63
N ASP A 162 6.00 25.23 5.40
CA ASP A 162 6.94 26.25 4.96
C ASP A 162 8.39 25.84 5.28
N LEU A 163 9.17 25.59 4.22
CA LEU A 163 10.58 25.25 4.30
C LEU A 163 11.43 26.38 4.93
N LEU A 164 10.99 27.64 4.85
CA LEU A 164 11.70 28.76 5.46
C LEU A 164 11.71 28.66 6.99
N ILE A 165 10.64 28.14 7.59
CA ILE A 165 10.56 27.90 9.04
C ILE A 165 11.65 26.90 9.45
N LEU A 166 11.77 25.78 8.73
CA LEU A 166 12.81 24.78 9.00
C LEU A 166 14.23 25.33 8.78
N LYS A 167 14.43 26.13 7.73
CA LYS A 167 15.71 26.81 7.46
C LYS A 167 16.07 27.77 8.60
N THR A 168 15.09 28.54 9.10
CA THR A 168 15.28 29.48 10.21
C THR A 168 15.61 28.74 11.51
N ILE A 169 14.90 27.66 11.84
CA ILE A 169 15.19 26.82 13.01
C ILE A 169 16.61 26.27 12.91
N LYS A 170 17.00 25.68 11.77
CA LYS A 170 18.34 25.15 11.54
C LYS A 170 19.44 26.21 11.73
N GLN A 171 19.22 27.45 11.26
CA GLN A 171 20.17 28.54 11.39
C GLN A 171 20.28 29.10 12.81
N ALA A 172 19.17 29.14 13.56
CA ALA A 172 19.14 29.59 14.95
C ALA A 172 19.74 28.56 15.91
N VAL A 173 19.73 27.28 15.54
CA VAL A 173 20.27 26.19 16.33
C VAL A 173 21.79 26.10 16.18
N GLU A 174 22.51 26.16 17.30
CA GLU A 174 23.94 25.89 17.29
C GLU A 174 24.24 24.47 16.82
N MET A 175 25.13 24.35 15.83
CA MET A 175 25.47 23.10 15.17
C MET A 175 26.00 22.00 16.10
N ARG A 176 26.54 22.36 17.26
CA ARG A 176 27.10 21.42 18.25
C ARG A 176 26.04 20.86 19.21
N ASN A 177 24.81 21.38 19.19
CA ASN A 177 23.75 20.93 20.09
C ASN A 177 22.95 19.76 19.49
N SER A 178 23.20 18.55 20.01
CA SER A 178 22.56 17.32 19.55
C SER A 178 21.04 17.28 19.78
N VAL A 179 20.56 17.91 20.87
CA VAL A 179 19.13 17.97 21.20
C VAL A 179 18.41 18.82 20.19
N CYS A 180 18.93 20.02 19.89
CA CYS A 180 18.33 20.91 18.92
C CYS A 180 18.39 20.35 17.49
N HIS A 181 19.48 19.67 17.12
CA HIS A 181 19.57 18.95 15.84
C HIS A 181 18.46 17.89 15.71
N SER A 182 18.28 17.06 16.75
CA SER A 182 17.22 16.04 16.78
C SER A 182 15.83 16.66 16.77
N ALA A 183 15.64 17.79 17.46
CA ALA A 183 14.40 18.55 17.43
C ALA A 183 14.09 19.07 16.03
N THR A 184 15.07 19.63 15.29
CA THR A 184 14.87 20.08 13.91
C THR A 184 14.45 18.92 13.00
N ILE A 185 15.06 17.75 13.14
CA ILE A 185 14.66 16.56 12.35
C ILE A 185 13.25 16.11 12.71
N CYS A 186 12.92 16.05 14.00
CA CYS A 186 11.59 15.67 14.45
C CYS A 186 10.51 16.65 13.95
N THR A 187 10.78 17.96 14.05
CA THR A 187 9.91 19.01 13.50
C THR A 187 9.71 18.81 12.00
N ASN A 188 10.78 18.57 11.23
CA ASN A 188 10.67 18.27 9.80
C ASN A 188 9.81 17.03 9.53
N ALA A 189 10.03 15.94 10.28
CA ALA A 189 9.28 14.70 10.13
C ALA A 189 7.78 14.90 10.40
N ILE A 190 7.41 15.67 11.43
CA ILE A 190 6.02 15.98 11.77
C ILE A 190 5.40 16.94 10.74
N MET A 191 6.12 17.99 10.35
CA MET A 191 5.67 18.96 9.33
C MET A 191 5.37 18.29 7.99
N HIS A 192 6.07 17.21 7.66
CA HIS A 192 5.95 16.52 6.38
C HIS A 192 5.36 15.10 6.49
N ALA A 193 4.74 14.76 7.63
CA ALA A 193 4.21 13.41 7.88
C ALA A 193 3.19 13.00 6.80
N GLY A 194 3.45 11.87 6.11
CA GLY A 194 2.60 11.37 5.04
C GLY A 194 2.52 12.26 3.79
N THR A 195 3.36 13.29 3.66
CA THR A 195 3.36 14.16 2.48
C THR A 195 4.32 13.68 1.41
N THR A 196 5.24 12.75 1.71
CA THR A 196 6.34 12.32 0.83
C THR A 196 7.33 13.43 0.43
N VAL A 197 7.21 14.63 1.01
CA VAL A 197 8.09 15.77 0.74
C VAL A 197 9.26 15.78 1.73
N ASP A 198 10.38 15.22 1.31
CA ASP A 198 11.65 15.12 2.04
C ASP A 198 12.71 16.14 1.55
N THR A 199 12.28 17.19 0.84
CA THR A 199 13.16 18.21 0.23
C THR A 199 14.16 18.82 1.22
N PHE A 200 13.71 19.15 2.44
CA PHE A 200 14.60 19.67 3.48
C PHE A 200 15.74 18.71 3.81
N LEU A 201 15.48 17.39 3.88
CA LEU A 201 16.50 16.40 4.20
C LEU A 201 17.50 16.28 3.06
N ARG A 202 17.01 16.21 1.81
CA ARG A 202 17.87 16.15 0.61
C ARG A 202 18.77 17.38 0.44
N GLU A 203 18.25 18.57 0.71
CA GLU A 203 19.04 19.82 0.67
C GLU A 203 20.10 19.91 1.78
N ASN A 204 19.98 19.10 2.83
CA ASN A 204 20.80 19.21 4.04
C ASN A 204 21.50 17.90 4.42
N LEU A 205 21.84 17.04 3.44
CA LEU A 205 22.49 15.74 3.68
C LEU A 205 23.82 15.85 4.46
N GLU A 206 24.65 16.86 4.17
CA GLU A 206 25.91 17.08 4.91
C GLU A 206 25.65 17.47 6.38
N TRP A 207 24.56 18.17 6.65
CA TRP A 207 24.16 18.49 8.01
C TRP A 207 23.63 17.24 8.72
N LEU A 208 22.79 16.44 8.05
CA LEU A 208 22.27 15.18 8.57
C LEU A 208 23.36 14.14 8.84
N SER A 209 24.40 14.06 8.00
CA SER A 209 25.46 13.06 8.13
C SER A 209 26.27 13.18 9.42
N ARG A 210 26.29 14.38 10.02
CA ARG A 210 26.92 14.71 11.30
C ARG A 210 26.18 14.15 12.51
N ALA A 211 24.93 13.72 12.35
CA ALA A 211 24.22 13.00 13.40
C ALA A 211 24.99 11.73 13.79
N THR A 212 25.11 11.48 15.09
CA THR A 212 25.78 10.28 15.62
C THR A 212 24.81 9.45 16.45
N ASN A 213 25.09 8.15 16.54
CA ASN A 213 24.34 7.21 17.39
C ASN A 213 22.83 7.32 17.17
N TRP A 214 22.06 7.46 18.25
CA TRP A 214 20.60 7.54 18.21
C TRP A 214 20.05 8.76 17.46
N ALA A 215 20.79 9.86 17.36
CA ALA A 215 20.36 10.98 16.52
C ALA A 215 20.34 10.59 15.04
N LYS A 216 21.29 9.75 14.59
CA LYS A 216 21.32 9.20 13.23
C LYS A 216 20.21 8.16 13.03
N PHE A 217 19.97 7.31 14.03
CA PHE A 217 18.82 6.39 14.02
C PHE A 217 17.50 7.14 13.81
N SER A 218 17.24 8.16 14.63
CA SER A 218 16.02 8.97 14.54
C SER A 218 15.95 9.77 13.24
N ALA A 219 17.08 10.21 12.70
CA ALA A 219 17.13 10.89 11.40
C ALA A 219 16.64 9.99 10.27
N THR A 220 17.15 8.76 10.20
CA THR A 220 16.72 7.78 9.21
C THR A 220 15.28 7.33 9.46
N ALA A 221 14.89 7.11 10.71
CA ALA A 221 13.51 6.79 11.09
C ALA A 221 12.50 7.88 10.66
N GLY A 222 12.92 9.15 10.72
CA GLY A 222 12.12 10.30 10.30
C GLY A 222 11.68 10.25 8.83
N LEU A 223 12.47 9.63 7.95
CA LEU A 223 12.05 9.36 6.56
C LEU A 223 10.78 8.49 6.53
N GLY A 224 10.67 7.52 7.44
CA GLY A 224 9.49 6.66 7.52
C GLY A 224 8.20 7.41 7.90
N VAL A 225 8.33 8.48 8.69
CA VAL A 225 7.19 9.36 9.03
C VAL A 225 6.76 10.19 7.82
N ILE A 226 7.72 10.77 7.09
CA ILE A 226 7.46 11.58 5.90
C ILE A 226 6.80 10.74 4.80
N HIS A 227 7.26 9.51 4.62
CA HIS A 227 6.81 8.58 3.59
C HIS A 227 5.77 7.57 4.10
N ARG A 228 5.12 7.82 5.25
CA ARG A 228 4.08 6.94 5.80
C ARG A 228 2.99 6.66 4.76
N GLY A 229 2.72 5.39 4.50
CA GLY A 229 1.73 4.95 3.52
C GLY A 229 2.25 4.79 2.09
N HIS A 230 3.49 5.20 1.78
CA HIS A 230 4.06 5.05 0.45
C HIS A 230 4.56 3.61 0.19
N LEU A 231 3.63 2.64 0.19
CA LEU A 231 3.93 1.20 0.18
C LEU A 231 4.75 0.77 -1.05
N GLN A 232 4.36 1.24 -2.24
CA GLN A 232 4.96 0.78 -3.51
C GLN A 232 6.45 1.12 -3.64
N GLN A 233 6.86 2.31 -3.23
CA GLN A 233 8.25 2.78 -3.36
C GLN A 233 9.02 2.76 -2.04
N GLY A 234 8.38 2.44 -0.91
CA GLY A 234 8.98 2.50 0.42
C GLY A 234 10.28 1.71 0.54
N ARG A 235 10.34 0.51 -0.06
CA ARG A 235 11.57 -0.30 -0.08
C ARG A 235 12.66 0.30 -0.95
N ALA A 236 12.31 0.83 -2.12
CA ALA A 236 13.29 1.46 -3.03
C ALA A 236 13.88 2.74 -2.43
N LEU A 237 13.05 3.55 -1.77
CA LEU A 237 13.47 4.76 -1.05
C LEU A 237 14.45 4.43 0.08
N MET A 238 14.14 3.39 0.86
CA MET A 238 14.95 3.02 2.03
C MET A 238 16.15 2.15 1.67
N ALA A 239 16.23 1.59 0.45
CA ALA A 239 17.30 0.67 0.01
C ALA A 239 18.74 1.15 0.31
N PRO A 240 19.09 2.45 0.17
CA PRO A 240 20.43 2.94 0.51
C PRO A 240 20.77 2.88 2.01
N TYR A 241 19.76 2.81 2.87
CA TYR A 241 19.92 2.82 4.32
C TYR A 241 19.67 1.45 4.96
N LEU A 242 19.13 0.47 4.21
CA LEU A 242 18.85 -0.87 4.73
C LEU A 242 20.15 -1.68 4.90
N PRO A 243 20.19 -2.61 5.86
CA PRO A 243 21.32 -3.52 6.02
C PRO A 243 21.53 -4.34 4.73
N GLN A 244 22.74 -4.31 4.16
CA GLN A 244 23.09 -5.09 2.98
C GLN A 244 23.97 -6.27 3.39
N SER A 245 23.57 -7.49 3.02
CA SER A 245 24.38 -8.69 3.25
C SER A 245 25.64 -8.63 2.37
N GLY A 246 26.80 -8.40 2.97
CA GLY A 246 28.10 -8.49 2.29
C GLY A 246 28.60 -7.22 1.60
N ALA A 247 27.86 -6.11 1.63
CA ALA A 247 28.37 -4.84 1.13
C ALA A 247 29.24 -4.16 2.20
N VAL A 248 30.51 -3.91 1.87
CA VAL A 248 31.47 -3.17 2.71
C VAL A 248 31.16 -1.66 2.75
N GLY A 249 30.17 -1.18 1.99
CA GLY A 249 29.66 0.18 2.04
C GLY A 249 28.26 0.19 2.65
N GLY A 250 27.93 0.99 3.64
CA GLY A 250 28.64 2.10 4.28
C GLY A 250 27.67 2.82 5.22
N GLY A 251 26.82 2.05 5.91
CA GLY A 251 25.86 2.55 6.89
C GLY A 251 26.38 2.30 8.31
N SER A 252 26.18 3.25 9.21
CA SER A 252 26.31 2.94 10.64
C SER A 252 25.16 2.02 11.08
N PRO A 253 25.33 1.13 12.07
CA PRO A 253 24.26 0.28 12.59
C PRO A 253 23.03 1.07 13.06
N TYR A 254 23.22 2.32 13.48
CA TYR A 254 22.14 3.24 13.83
C TYR A 254 21.29 3.68 12.63
N SER A 255 21.92 3.96 11.49
CA SER A 255 21.20 4.29 10.25
C SER A 255 20.43 3.07 9.75
N GLU A 256 21.05 1.89 9.81
CA GLU A 256 20.44 0.63 9.38
C GLU A 256 19.25 0.24 10.26
N GLY A 257 19.41 0.30 11.60
CA GLY A 257 18.30 0.12 12.53
C GLY A 257 17.19 1.15 12.30
N GLY A 258 17.56 2.42 12.11
CA GLY A 258 16.60 3.49 11.81
C GLY A 258 15.87 3.27 10.50
N ALA A 259 16.51 2.66 9.50
CA ALA A 259 15.91 2.34 8.22
C ALA A 259 14.89 1.21 8.31
N LEU A 260 15.17 0.18 9.11
CA LEU A 260 14.20 -0.90 9.38
C LEU A 260 12.99 -0.37 10.13
N TYR A 261 13.19 0.53 11.10
CA TYR A 261 12.09 1.20 11.79
C TYR A 261 11.29 2.10 10.83
N ALA A 262 11.96 2.88 9.98
CA ALA A 262 11.31 3.67 8.93
C ALA A 262 10.47 2.80 7.98
N LEU A 263 10.98 1.63 7.56
CA LEU A 263 10.25 0.73 6.70
C LEU A 263 8.94 0.25 7.34
N GLY A 264 8.96 -0.04 8.65
CA GLY A 264 7.76 -0.37 9.42
C GLY A 264 6.80 0.80 9.59
N LEU A 265 7.30 2.03 9.77
CA LEU A 265 6.47 3.25 9.77
C LEU A 265 5.79 3.48 8.42
N ILE A 266 6.49 3.22 7.31
CA ILE A 266 5.93 3.34 5.95
C ILE A 266 4.78 2.33 5.75
N HIS A 267 4.97 1.09 6.22
CA HIS A 267 4.02 -0.01 6.07
C HIS A 267 3.18 -0.27 7.33
N ALA A 268 2.95 0.75 8.16
CA ALA A 268 2.19 0.59 9.40
C ALA A 268 0.80 0.00 9.10
N ASN A 269 0.41 -1.04 9.84
CA ASN A 269 -0.81 -1.86 9.65
C ASN A 269 -0.88 -2.66 8.34
N HIS A 270 -0.01 -2.40 7.35
CA HIS A 270 -0.08 -2.94 5.98
C HIS A 270 1.24 -3.63 5.60
N GLY A 271 1.79 -4.40 6.54
CA GLY A 271 3.13 -4.99 6.43
C GLY A 271 3.23 -6.30 5.65
N GLU A 272 2.18 -6.82 5.02
CA GLU A 272 2.16 -8.17 4.40
C GLU A 272 3.42 -8.45 3.56
N GLY A 273 3.84 -7.49 2.72
CA GLY A 273 5.00 -7.63 1.83
C GLY A 273 6.39 -7.42 2.47
N ILE A 274 6.48 -6.89 3.69
CA ILE A 274 7.77 -6.56 4.33
C ILE A 274 8.03 -7.32 5.64
N LYS A 275 7.03 -7.97 6.23
CA LYS A 275 7.17 -8.75 7.48
C LYS A 275 8.30 -9.78 7.38
N GLN A 276 8.35 -10.51 6.27
CA GLN A 276 9.37 -11.53 6.06
C GLN A 276 10.78 -10.94 5.99
N PHE A 277 10.94 -9.84 5.25
CA PHE A 277 12.22 -9.13 5.16
C PHE A 277 12.69 -8.60 6.53
N LEU A 278 11.78 -8.06 7.34
CA LEU A 278 12.11 -7.60 8.71
C LEU A 278 12.50 -8.76 9.64
N ARG A 279 11.79 -9.90 9.56
CA ARG A 279 12.14 -11.12 10.32
C ARG A 279 13.50 -11.68 9.91
N GLU A 280 13.81 -11.69 8.62
CA GLU A 280 15.13 -12.09 8.11
C GLU A 280 16.24 -11.13 8.57
N SER A 281 15.99 -9.82 8.48
CA SER A 281 16.93 -8.80 8.96
C SER A 281 17.21 -8.94 10.46
N LEU A 282 16.19 -9.27 11.27
CA LEU A 282 16.34 -9.54 12.70
C LEU A 282 17.18 -10.80 12.98
N ARG A 283 17.01 -11.86 12.20
CA ARG A 283 17.76 -13.12 12.36
C ARG A 283 19.21 -13.03 11.90
N ASN A 284 19.47 -12.25 10.86
CA ASN A 284 20.79 -12.18 10.21
C ASN A 284 21.76 -11.20 10.88
N THR A 285 21.31 -10.43 11.88
CA THR A 285 22.13 -9.42 12.56
C THR A 285 22.32 -9.74 14.04
N SER A 286 23.55 -9.55 14.52
CA SER A 286 23.88 -9.59 15.95
C SER A 286 23.96 -8.20 16.59
N ALA A 287 23.79 -7.13 15.81
CA ALA A 287 23.87 -5.77 16.32
C ALA A 287 22.55 -5.37 16.98
N GLU A 288 22.56 -5.15 18.29
CA GLU A 288 21.36 -4.83 19.10
C GLU A 288 20.59 -3.62 18.57
N VAL A 289 21.28 -2.61 18.02
CA VAL A 289 20.65 -1.42 17.43
C VAL A 289 19.84 -1.76 16.18
N ILE A 290 20.34 -2.67 15.34
CA ILE A 290 19.63 -3.13 14.14
C ILE A 290 18.46 -4.03 14.55
N GLN A 291 18.67 -4.93 15.51
CA GLN A 291 17.61 -5.76 16.07
C GLN A 291 16.49 -4.90 16.67
N HIS A 292 16.83 -3.86 17.42
CA HIS A 292 15.88 -2.90 17.96
C HIS A 292 15.04 -2.25 16.87
N GLY A 293 15.68 -1.73 15.81
CA GLY A 293 15.00 -1.16 14.65
C GLY A 293 14.10 -2.17 13.92
N ALA A 294 14.57 -3.41 13.76
CA ALA A 294 13.81 -4.50 13.15
C ALA A 294 12.58 -4.88 13.97
N CYS A 295 12.71 -4.98 15.30
CA CYS A 295 11.61 -5.28 16.21
C CYS A 295 10.54 -4.17 16.18
N LEU A 296 10.95 -2.91 16.24
CA LEU A 296 10.03 -1.78 16.13
C LEU A 296 9.33 -1.77 14.77
N GLY A 297 10.09 -1.96 13.69
CA GLY A 297 9.56 -2.01 12.34
C GLY A 297 8.55 -3.16 12.17
N LEU A 298 8.87 -4.34 12.70
CA LEU A 298 8.01 -5.53 12.61
C LEU A 298 6.73 -5.34 13.40
N GLY A 299 6.83 -4.78 14.61
CA GLY A 299 5.66 -4.47 15.45
C GLY A 299 4.69 -3.51 14.76
N LEU A 300 5.20 -2.44 14.13
CA LEU A 300 4.37 -1.51 13.37
C LEU A 300 3.77 -2.12 12.11
N ALA A 301 4.55 -2.91 11.39
CA ALA A 301 4.14 -3.59 10.17
C ALA A 301 3.03 -4.63 10.42
N ALA A 302 3.11 -5.33 11.55
CA ALA A 302 2.16 -6.35 11.97
C ALA A 302 1.04 -5.80 12.86
N LEU A 303 1.03 -4.50 13.16
CA LEU A 303 0.04 -3.89 14.04
C LEU A 303 -1.38 -4.12 13.50
N GLY A 304 -2.29 -4.57 14.38
CA GLY A 304 -3.67 -4.89 14.02
C GLY A 304 -3.89 -6.18 13.24
N THR A 305 -2.82 -6.84 12.76
CA THR A 305 -2.96 -8.08 11.95
C THR A 305 -3.29 -9.32 12.77
N ALA A 306 -3.12 -9.26 14.10
CA ALA A 306 -3.25 -10.40 15.02
C ALA A 306 -2.37 -11.62 14.64
N ASP A 307 -1.27 -11.38 13.92
CA ASP A 307 -0.22 -12.35 13.62
C ASP A 307 0.70 -12.46 14.85
N GLU A 308 0.39 -13.41 15.75
CA GLU A 308 1.24 -13.78 16.90
C GLU A 308 2.56 -14.44 16.47
#